data_AF-A0AAV4VJS0-F1
#
_entry.id   AF-A0AAV4VJS0-F1
#
_cell.length_a   1.000
_cell.length_b   1.000
_cell.length_c   1.000
_cell.angle_alpha   90.00
_cell.angle_beta   90.00
_cell.angle_gamma   90.00
#
_symmetry.space_group_name_H-M   'P 1'
#
loop_
_entity.id
_entity.type
_entity.pdbx_description
1 polymer ?
#
loop_
_entity_poly.entity_id
_entity_poly.type
_entity_poly.pdbx_seq_one_letter_code
_entity_poly.pdbx_strand_id
1 'polypeptide(L)'
;MSLGISIMIKKPMKKKPGVFSFMNPLSEEIWMCIIFAYIGVSVVLFLVSRFSLQEWRYEEHFMGPNTSNDFSLYNSLWFSLGAFMQQGCDICPR
;
A
#
# COMPACT_ATOMS: atom_id res chain seq x y z
N MET A 1 0.44 -45.44 -47.45
CA MET A 1 1.18 -44.63 -46.45
C MET A 1 0.72 -43.19 -46.60
N SER A 2 0.01 -42.63 -45.63
CA SER A 2 -0.48 -41.24 -45.67
C SER A 2 0.53 -40.36 -44.95
N LEU A 3 1.34 -39.62 -45.70
CA LEU A 3 2.26 -38.62 -45.15
C LEU A 3 1.55 -37.26 -45.20
N GLY A 4 1.32 -36.68 -44.03
CA GLY A 4 0.77 -35.33 -43.87
C GLY A 4 1.89 -34.28 -43.77
N ILE A 5 1.63 -33.09 -44.30
CA ILE A 5 2.57 -31.95 -44.24
C ILE A 5 2.72 -31.53 -42.77
N SER A 6 3.95 -31.47 -42.27
CA SER A 6 4.26 -30.98 -40.92
C SER A 6 5.25 -29.83 -41.00
N ILE A 7 5.13 -28.88 -40.07
CA ILE A 7 5.99 -27.70 -40.00
C ILE A 7 6.97 -27.90 -38.84
N MET A 8 8.26 -28.00 -39.17
CA MET A 8 9.33 -28.04 -38.18
C MET A 8 9.70 -26.59 -37.80
N ILE A 9 9.50 -26.23 -36.52
CA ILE A 9 9.92 -24.92 -35.98
C ILE A 9 11.06 -25.07 -34.98
N LYS A 10 11.96 -24.09 -34.98
CA LYS A 10 13.02 -23.97 -33.97
C LYS A 10 12.39 -23.74 -32.60
N LYS A 11 12.84 -24.50 -31.60
CA LYS A 11 12.39 -24.34 -30.21
C LYS A 11 12.65 -22.88 -29.76
N PRO A 12 11.63 -22.14 -29.30
CA PRO A 12 11.81 -20.77 -28.85
C PRO A 12 12.75 -20.75 -27.64
N MET A 13 13.71 -19.82 -27.64
CA MET A 13 14.57 -19.62 -26.47
C MET A 13 13.72 -19.06 -25.34
N LYS A 14 13.68 -19.75 -24.19
CA LYS A 14 13.00 -19.25 -23.00
C LYS A 14 13.66 -17.94 -22.59
N LYS A 15 12.90 -16.85 -22.61
CA LYS A 15 13.37 -15.54 -22.16
C LYS A 15 13.69 -15.66 -20.67
N LYS A 16 14.91 -15.30 -20.26
CA LYS A 16 15.28 -15.28 -18.84
C LYS A 16 14.34 -14.30 -18.13
N PRO A 17 13.81 -14.63 -16.94
CA PRO A 17 12.99 -13.71 -16.18
C PRO A 17 13.79 -12.42 -15.94
N GLY A 18 13.15 -11.27 -16.15
CA GLY A 18 13.75 -9.97 -15.85
C GLY A 18 13.90 -9.73 -14.35
N VAL A 19 14.61 -8.68 -13.95
CA VAL A 19 14.85 -8.32 -12.54
C VAL A 19 13.53 -8.06 -11.79
N PHE A 20 12.52 -7.54 -12.48
CA PHE A 20 11.16 -7.31 -11.95
C PHE A 20 10.21 -8.49 -12.11
N SER A 21 10.74 -9.71 -12.34
CA SER A 21 9.86 -10.88 -12.50
C SER A 21 9.03 -11.22 -11.27
N PHE A 22 9.34 -10.63 -10.11
CA PHE A 22 8.53 -10.73 -8.89
C PHE A 22 7.23 -9.92 -8.96
N MET A 23 7.12 -8.91 -9.83
CA MET A 23 5.90 -8.11 -10.04
C MET A 23 4.95 -8.74 -11.07
N ASN A 24 5.48 -9.59 -11.97
CA ASN A 24 4.73 -10.32 -12.99
C ASN A 24 3.49 -11.13 -12.53
N PRO A 25 3.41 -11.70 -11.31
CA PRO A 25 2.20 -12.42 -10.90
C PRO A 25 0.96 -11.51 -10.78
N LEU A 26 1.14 -10.18 -10.73
CA LEU A 26 0.06 -9.21 -10.67
C LEU A 26 0.11 -8.27 -11.89
N SER A 27 -1.06 -7.97 -12.46
CA SER A 27 -1.15 -7.05 -13.62
C SER A 27 -0.73 -5.63 -13.23
N GLU A 28 -0.12 -4.90 -14.17
CA GLU A 28 0.29 -3.50 -14.01
C GLU A 28 -0.91 -2.60 -13.62
N GLU A 29 -2.10 -2.91 -14.12
CA GLU A 29 -3.33 -2.19 -13.78
C GLU A 29 -3.64 -2.25 -12.28
N ILE A 30 -3.40 -3.40 -11.65
CA ILE A 30 -3.68 -3.60 -10.23
C ILE A 30 -2.65 -2.87 -9.38
N TRP A 31 -1.38 -2.82 -9.81
CA TRP A 31 -0.36 -2.01 -9.15
C TRP A 31 -0.72 -0.53 -9.12
N MET A 32 -1.23 -0.01 -10.24
CA MET A 32 -1.74 1.38 -10.29
C MET A 32 -2.91 1.58 -9.32
N CYS A 33 -3.87 0.64 -9.30
CA CYS A 33 -4.99 0.69 -8.35
C CYS A 33 -4.54 0.66 -6.88
N ILE A 34 -3.53 -0.14 -6.53
CA ILE A 34 -2.98 -0.21 -5.16
C ILE A 34 -2.40 1.14 -4.75
N ILE A 35 -1.63 1.80 -5.61
CA ILE A 35 -1.04 3.12 -5.32
C ILE A 35 -2.15 4.16 -5.09
N PHE A 36 -3.17 4.21 -5.95
CA PHE A 36 -4.28 5.14 -5.78
C PHE A 36 -5.09 4.87 -4.51
N ALA A 37 -5.40 3.60 -4.23
CA ALA A 37 -6.11 3.22 -3.02
C ALA A 37 -5.30 3.58 -1.76
N TYR A 38 -3.98 3.34 -1.76
CA TYR A 38 -3.09 3.67 -0.66
C TYR A 38 -3.10 5.18 -0.33
N ILE A 39 -2.98 6.03 -1.35
CA ILE A 39 -3.05 7.49 -1.19
C ILE A 39 -4.45 7.89 -0.70
N GLY A 40 -5.51 7.34 -1.31
CA GLY A 40 -6.90 7.63 -0.95
C GLY A 40 -7.20 7.30 0.52
N VAL A 41 -6.83 6.11 0.99
CA VAL A 41 -7.01 5.70 2.39
C VAL A 41 -6.24 6.61 3.34
N SER A 42 -5.00 6.98 3.00
CA SER A 42 -4.17 7.85 3.83
C SER A 42 -4.73 9.27 3.97
N VAL A 43 -5.32 9.80 2.88
CA VAL A 43 -6.00 11.10 2.87
C VAL A 43 -7.31 11.04 3.64
N VAL A 44 -8.12 10.00 3.44
CA VAL A 44 -9.38 9.82 4.18
C VAL A 44 -9.11 9.71 5.68
N LEU A 45 -8.13 8.90 6.09
CA LEU A 45 -7.72 8.80 7.50
C LEU A 45 -7.23 10.14 8.05
N PHE A 46 -6.44 10.88 7.27
CA PHE A 46 -6.02 12.22 7.68
C PHE A 46 -7.21 13.17 7.87
N LEU A 47 -8.17 13.19 6.94
CA LEU A 47 -9.36 14.04 7.09
C LEU A 47 -10.19 13.62 8.32
N VAL A 48 -10.47 12.33 8.48
CA VAL A 48 -11.20 11.79 9.64
C VAL A 48 -10.50 12.20 10.94
N SER A 49 -9.17 12.10 11.00
CA SER A 49 -8.41 12.47 12.21
C SER A 49 -8.42 13.95 12.56
N ARG A 50 -8.66 14.82 11.56
CA ARG A 50 -8.77 16.27 11.77
C ARG A 50 -10.19 16.69 12.15
N PHE A 51 -11.20 15.99 11.64
CA PHE A 51 -12.61 16.25 11.96
C PHE A 51 -13.10 15.53 13.23
N SER A 52 -12.43 14.45 13.65
CA SER A 52 -12.73 13.76 14.90
C SER A 52 -12.23 14.59 16.08
N LEU A 53 -13.16 15.27 16.76
CA LEU A 53 -12.90 15.98 18.02
C LEU A 53 -12.43 15.04 19.14
N GLN A 54 -12.59 13.71 18.99
CA GLN A 54 -12.24 12.70 20.00
C GLN A 54 -10.79 12.20 19.94
N GLU A 55 -10.06 12.42 18.83
CA GLU A 55 -8.65 11.99 18.71
C GLU A 55 -7.64 12.99 19.28
N TRP A 56 -8.09 14.19 19.66
CA TRP A 56 -7.24 15.19 20.29
C TRP A 56 -6.86 14.69 21.69
N ARG A 57 -5.62 14.24 21.86
CA ARG A 57 -5.10 13.85 23.18
C ARG A 57 -5.03 15.09 24.05
N TYR A 58 -5.80 15.10 25.12
CA TYR A 58 -5.58 15.99 26.25
C TYR A 58 -4.49 15.35 27.11
N GLU A 59 -3.23 15.75 26.94
CA GLU A 59 -2.21 15.44 27.93
C GLU A 59 -2.16 16.55 28.97
N GLU A 60 -2.54 16.22 30.21
CA GLU A 60 -2.26 17.07 31.35
C GLU A 60 -0.76 16.99 31.66
N HIS A 61 -0.02 17.99 31.19
CA HIS A 61 1.34 18.22 31.67
C HIS A 61 1.35 19.17 32.86
N PHE A 62 2.37 19.05 33.71
CA PHE A 62 2.62 19.95 34.86
C PHE A 62 2.70 21.45 34.49
N MET A 63 2.81 21.81 33.20
CA MET A 63 2.85 23.18 32.68
C MET A 63 1.55 23.64 31.99
N GLY A 64 0.49 22.82 31.95
CA GLY A 64 -0.79 23.13 31.33
C GLY A 64 -1.26 22.05 30.34
N PRO A 65 -2.52 22.09 29.89
CA PRO A 65 -3.06 21.12 28.95
C PRO A 65 -2.41 21.30 27.57
N ASN A 66 -1.72 20.27 27.08
CA ASN A 66 -1.22 20.23 25.71
C ASN A 66 -2.16 19.33 24.90
N THR A 67 -2.81 19.91 23.89
CA THR A 67 -3.59 19.16 22.91
C THR A 67 -2.71 18.75 21.74
N SER A 68 -2.29 17.48 21.70
CA SER A 68 -1.53 16.93 20.57
C SER A 68 -2.42 16.02 19.71
N ASN A 69 -2.31 16.17 18.39
CA ASN A 69 -2.88 15.24 17.43
C ASN A 69 -1.70 14.47 16.79
N ASP A 70 -1.57 13.20 17.14
CA ASP A 70 -0.48 12.35 16.65
C ASP A 70 -0.73 11.85 15.21
N PHE A 71 -1.94 12.01 14.67
CA PHE A 71 -2.30 11.69 13.29
C PHE A 71 -1.97 12.85 12.33
N SER A 72 -0.68 13.05 12.07
CA SER A 72 -0.22 13.86 10.94
C SER A 72 -0.30 13.08 9.62
N LEU A 73 -0.30 13.75 8.46
CA LEU A 73 -0.29 13.12 7.12
C LEU A 73 0.81 12.05 6.97
N TYR A 74 1.98 12.31 7.55
CA TYR A 74 3.09 11.35 7.51
C TYR A 74 2.80 10.09 8.34
N ASN A 75 2.16 10.24 9.50
CA ASN A 75 1.79 9.12 10.36
C ASN A 75 0.61 8.34 9.78
N SER A 76 -0.33 8.98 9.09
CA SER A 76 -1.41 8.25 8.40
C SER A 76 -0.89 7.45 7.21
N LEU A 77 0.10 7.96 6.47
CA LEU A 77 0.81 7.23 5.42
C LEU A 77 1.61 6.05 5.98
N TRP A 78 2.28 6.23 7.11
CA TRP A 78 3.02 5.16 7.77
C TRP A 78 2.09 4.06 8.31
N PHE A 79 0.98 4.45 8.92
CA PHE A 79 -0.06 3.53 9.40
C PHE A 79 -0.68 2.71 8.27
N SER A 80 -1.08 3.36 7.17
CA SER A 80 -1.66 2.67 6.02
C SER A 80 -0.65 1.72 5.36
N LEU A 81 0.63 2.04 5.38
CA LEU A 81 1.71 1.18 4.87
C LEU A 81 1.88 -0.05 5.76
N GLY A 82 1.98 0.14 7.08
CA GLY A 82 2.08 -0.94 8.05
C GLY A 82 0.88 -1.89 7.97
N ALA A 83 -0.33 -1.35 7.96
CA ALA A 83 -1.56 -2.12 7.81
C ALA A 83 -1.59 -2.93 6.50
N PHE A 84 -1.17 -2.34 5.38
CA PHE A 84 -1.09 -3.04 4.09
C PHE A 84 -0.06 -4.18 4.09
N MET A 85 1.10 -3.95 4.70
CA MET A 85 2.16 -4.95 4.82
C MET A 85 1.90 -6.00 5.92
N GLN A 86 0.77 -5.89 6.62
CA GLN A 86 0.42 -6.71 7.81
C GLN A 86 1.46 -6.59 8.93
N GLN A 87 2.18 -5.48 8.96
CA GLN A 87 3.14 -5.12 10.00
C GLN A 87 2.43 -4.13 10.91
N GLY A 88 2.25 -4.49 12.18
CA GLY A 88 1.60 -3.62 13.16
C GLY A 88 2.26 -2.25 13.21
N CYS A 89 1.46 -1.22 13.51
CA CYS A 89 1.95 0.13 13.78
C CYS A 89 1.69 0.48 15.24
N ASP A 90 2.59 1.25 15.84
CA ASP A 90 2.45 1.73 17.22
C ASP A 90 1.33 2.79 17.37
N ILE A 91 0.86 3.34 16.24
CA ILE A 91 -0.11 4.44 16.18
C ILE A 91 -1.42 3.87 15.61
N CYS A 92 -2.50 3.92 16.39
CA CYS A 92 -3.81 3.39 16.03
C CYS A 92 -4.87 4.50 16.11
N PRO A 93 -5.77 4.63 15.11
CA PRO A 93 -6.90 5.55 15.22
C PRO A 93 -7.84 5.09 16.35
N ARG A 94 -8.53 6.02 17.00
CA ARG A 94 -9.36 5.76 18.20
C ARG A 94 -10.82 6.15 18.00
#